data_AF-A0A936JPX8-F1
#
_entry.id   AF-A0A936JPX8-F1
#
_cell.length_a   1.000
_cell.length_b   1.000
_cell.length_c   1.000
_cell.angle_alpha   90.00
_cell.angle_beta   90.00
_cell.angle_gamma   90.00
#
_symmetry.space_group_name_H-M   'P 1'
#
loop_
_entity.id
_entity.type
_entity.pdbx_description
1 polymer ?
#
loop_
_entity_poly.entity_id
_entity_poly.type
_entity_poly.pdbx_seq_one_letter_code
_entity_poly.pdbx_strand_id
1 'polypeptide(L)' 'MRTDAVIKQEGFRALSTMLDLVEAERFITLIKQDNFDYTEWRKTLWEDESVTSLSGKAMKSWDSHNSNQ' A
#
# COMPACT_ATOMS: atom_id res chain seq x y z
N MET A 1 12.43 9.99 4.74
CA MET A 1 11.00 9.78 4.39
C MET A 1 10.71 10.53 3.11
N ARG A 2 9.92 9.97 2.19
CA ARG A 2 9.47 10.70 1.00
C ARG A 2 8.48 11.79 1.42
N THR A 3 8.47 12.92 0.71
CA THR A 3 7.51 14.00 0.99
C THR A 3 6.13 13.64 0.46
N ASP A 4 5.09 14.21 1.06
CA ASP A 4 3.71 14.02 0.62
C ASP A 4 3.54 14.35 -0.87
N ALA A 5 4.23 15.38 -1.36
CA ALA A 5 4.22 15.77 -2.77
C ALA A 5 4.76 14.65 -3.67
N VAL A 6 5.88 14.04 -3.30
CA VAL A 6 6.51 12.96 -4.04
C VAL A 6 5.66 11.67 -3.97
N ILE A 7 5.00 11.41 -2.85
CA ILE A 7 4.07 10.27 -2.72
C ILE A 7 2.86 10.46 -3.63
N LYS A 8 2.24 11.65 -3.63
CA LYS A 8 1.09 11.96 -4.49
C LYS A 8 1.44 11.90 -5.98
N GLN A 9 2.57 12.46 -6.38
CA GLN A 9 3.00 12.46 -7.77
C GLN A 9 3.16 11.03 -8.32
N GLU A 10 3.79 10.15 -7.56
CA GLU A 10 3.94 8.76 -7.99
C GLU A 10 2.61 7.99 -7.95
N GLY A 11 1.74 8.26 -6.97
CA GLY A 11 0.39 7.70 -6.94
C GLY A 11 -0.42 8.05 -8.19
N PHE A 12 -0.39 9.32 -8.62
CA PHE A 12 -1.05 9.74 -9.86
C PHE A 12 -0.46 9.06 -11.09
N ARG A 13 0.87 8.93 -11.15
CA ARG A 13 1.53 8.24 -12.25
C ARG A 13 1.14 6.76 -12.32
N ALA A 14 1.04 6.09 -11.17
CA ALA A 14 0.60 4.70 -11.09
C ALA A 14 -0.85 4.55 -11.58
N LEU A 15 -1.75 5.44 -11.16
CA LEU A 15 -3.14 5.47 -11.63
C LEU A 15 -3.21 5.66 -13.15
N SER A 16 -2.49 6.66 -13.69
CA SER A 16 -2.50 6.94 -15.14
C SER A 16 -1.86 5.84 -16.00
N THR A 17 -1.08 4.94 -15.39
CA THR A 17 -0.48 3.81 -16.11
C THR A 17 -1.47 2.65 -16.24
N MET A 18 -2.44 2.56 -15.32
CA MET A 18 -3.38 1.44 -15.25
C MET A 18 -4.80 1.80 -15.70
N LEU A 19 -5.17 3.07 -15.59
CA LEU A 19 -6.52 3.57 -15.83
C LEU A 19 -6.49 4.68 -16.88
N ASP A 20 -7.55 4.75 -17.69
CA ASP A 20 -7.78 5.94 -18.51
C ASP A 20 -8.18 7.16 -17.67
N LEU A 21 -8.31 8.32 -18.33
CA LEU A 21 -8.65 9.57 -17.64
C LEU A 21 -9.98 9.50 -16.88
N VAL A 22 -11.01 8.90 -17.50
CA VAL A 22 -12.36 8.82 -16.94
C VAL A 22 -12.38 7.85 -15.76
N GLU A 23 -11.72 6.72 -15.89
CA GLU A 23 -11.57 5.72 -14.83
C GLU A 23 -10.78 6.27 -13.64
N ALA A 24 -9.69 7.00 -13.89
CA ALA A 24 -8.88 7.61 -12.84
C ALA A 24 -9.67 8.68 -12.05
N GLU A 25 -10.42 9.55 -12.74
CA GLU A 25 -11.28 10.55 -12.08
C GLU A 25 -12.38 9.88 -11.24
N ARG A 26 -13.00 8.82 -11.77
CA ARG A 26 -14.01 8.05 -11.05
C ARG A 26 -13.41 7.35 -9.83
N PHE A 27 -12.22 6.76 -9.94
CA PHE A 27 -11.51 6.15 -8.82
C PHE A 27 -11.26 7.16 -7.70
N ILE A 28 -10.72 8.34 -8.02
CA ILE A 28 -10.47 9.40 -7.02
C ILE A 28 -11.78 9.82 -6.34
N THR A 29 -12.87 9.93 -7.11
CA THR A 29 -14.18 10.26 -6.57
C THR A 29 -14.68 9.19 -5.61
N LEU A 30 -14.59 7.91 -5.99
CA LEU A 30 -15.01 6.79 -5.15
C LEU A 30 -14.20 6.71 -3.85
N ILE A 31 -12.87 6.85 -3.90
CA ILE A 31 -12.03 6.85 -2.70
C ILE A 31 -12.33 8.02 -1.75
N LYS A 32 -12.80 9.16 -2.28
CA LYS A 32 -13.17 10.33 -1.46
C LYS A 32 -14.60 10.26 -0.91
N GLN A 33 -15.52 9.59 -1.62
CA GLN A 33 -16.93 9.48 -1.25
C GLN A 33 -17.18 8.28 -0.36
N ASP A 34 -16.62 7.13 -0.71
CA ASP A 34 -16.66 5.95 0.13
C ASP A 34 -15.65 6.13 1.26
N ASN A 35 -16.06 5.82 2.50
CA ASN A 35 -15.14 5.68 3.62
C ASN A 35 -14.20 4.51 3.30
N PHE A 36 -13.12 4.77 2.58
CA PHE A 36 -12.16 3.76 2.18
C PHE A 36 -11.75 2.92 3.40
N ASP A 37 -12.18 1.65 3.41
CA ASP A 37 -11.92 0.77 4.54
C ASP A 37 -10.49 0.27 4.47
N TYR A 38 -9.62 0.97 5.20
CA TYR A 38 -8.22 0.61 5.35
C TYR A 38 -8.04 -0.81 5.91
N THR A 39 -8.97 -1.31 6.72
CA THR A 39 -8.90 -2.66 7.30
C THR A 39 -9.12 -3.71 6.24
N GLU A 40 -10.14 -3.55 5.39
CA GLU A 40 -10.39 -4.46 4.28
C GLU A 40 -9.27 -4.42 3.24
N TRP A 41 -8.83 -3.23 2.84
CA TRP A 41 -7.70 -3.10 1.91
C TRP A 41 -6.42 -3.77 2.43
N ARG A 42 -6.17 -3.70 3.74
CA ARG A 42 -4.96 -4.31 4.33
C ARG A 42 -5.02 -5.83 4.37
N LYS A 43 -6.20 -6.44 4.42
CA LYS A 43 -6.33 -7.91 4.36
C LYS A 43 -5.80 -8.45 3.05
N THR A 44 -6.01 -7.72 1.96
CA THR A 44 -5.60 -8.15 0.62
C THR A 44 -4.09 -8.01 0.38
N LEU A 45 -3.40 -7.19 1.17
CA LEU A 45 -1.97 -6.92 1.05
C LEU A 45 -1.08 -8.17 1.24
N TRP A 46 -1.62 -9.21 1.88
CA TRP A 46 -0.90 -10.45 2.18
C TRP A 46 -1.67 -11.71 1.76
N GLU A 47 -2.62 -11.59 0.83
CA GLU A 47 -3.41 -12.74 0.37
C GLU A 47 -2.54 -13.88 -0.17
N ASP A 48 -1.39 -13.57 -0.76
CA ASP A 48 -0.42 -14.55 -1.27
C ASP A 48 0.58 -15.06 -0.21
N GLU A 49 0.47 -14.62 1.04
CA GLU A 49 1.44 -14.90 2.10
C GLU A 49 0.81 -15.62 3.29
N SER A 50 1.34 -16.79 3.64
CA SER A 50 0.91 -17.50 4.84
C SER A 50 1.30 -16.77 6.12
N VAL A 51 0.50 -16.93 7.18
CA VAL A 51 0.78 -16.39 8.52
C VAL A 51 2.18 -16.79 9.02
N THR A 52 2.61 -18.03 8.75
CA THR A 52 3.94 -18.52 9.13
C THR A 52 5.05 -17.77 8.39
N SER A 53 4.88 -17.50 7.10
CA SER A 53 5.83 -16.73 6.29
C SER A 53 5.95 -15.29 6.79
N LEU A 54 4.81 -14.64 7.05
CA LEU A 54 4.76 -13.29 7.64
C LEU A 54 5.45 -13.23 9.00
N SER A 55 5.17 -14.18 9.89
CA SER A 55 5.81 -14.28 11.20
C SER A 55 7.34 -14.44 11.07
N GLY A 56 7.79 -15.30 10.16
CA GLY A 56 9.22 -15.49 9.89
C GLY A 56 9.90 -14.22 9.35
N LYS A 57 9.23 -13.45 8.48
CA LYS A 57 9.74 -12.16 7.99
C LYS A 57 9.81 -11.11 9.10
N ALA A 58 8.81 -11.06 9.99
CA ALA A 58 8.79 -10.17 11.14
C ALA A 58 9.94 -10.46 12.11
N MET A 59 10.15 -11.74 12.45
CA MET A 59 11.29 -12.17 13.29
C MET A 59 12.63 -11.79 12.66
N LYS A 60 12.84 -12.09 11.37
CA LYS A 60 14.07 -11.72 10.66
C LYS A 60 14.32 -10.21 10.66
N SER A 61 13.27 -9.41 10.45
CA SER A 61 13.35 -7.95 10.50
C SER A 61 13.70 -7.44 11.91
N TRP A 62 13.19 -8.08 12.95
CA TRP A 62 13.47 -7.74 14.34
C TRP A 62 14.91 -8.11 14.72
N ASP A 63 15.36 -9.33 14.37
CA ASP A 63 16.72 -9.80 14.62
C ASP A 63 17.77 -8.93 13.92
N SER A 64 17.52 -8.52 12.67
CA SER A 64 18.43 -7.67 11.88
C SER A 64 18.50 -6.23 12.37
N HIS A 65 17.47 -5.72 13.05
CA HIS A 65 17.51 -4.41 13.71
C HIS A 65 18.25 -4.48 15.06
N ASN A 66 18.06 -5.56 15.82
CA ASN A 66 18.73 -5.75 17.11
C ASN A 66 20.19 -6.21 17.01
N SER A 67 20.64 -6.71 15.86
CA SER A 67 22.04 -7.11 15.63
C SER A 67 22.93 -5.98 15.09
N ASN A 68 22.34 -4.81 14.78
CA ASN A 68 23.05 -3.59 14.39
C ASN A 68 22.99 -2.49 15.47
N GLN A 69 22.54 -2.81 16.69
CA GLN A 69 22.66 -2.00 17.91
C GLN A 69 23.65 -2.65 18.87
#